data_AF-A0A1Q7C9M8-F1
#
_entry.id   AF-A0A1Q7C9M8-F1
#
_cell.length_a   1.000
_cell.length_b   1.000
_cell.length_c   1.000
_cell.angle_alpha   90.00
_cell.angle_beta   90.00
_cell.angle_gamma   90.00
#
_symmetry.space_group_name_H-M   'P 1'
#
loop_
_entity.id
_entity.type
_entity.pdbx_description
1 polymer ?
#
loop_
_entity_poly.entity_id
_entity_poly.type
_entity_poly.pdbx_seq_one_letter_code
_entity_poly.pdbx_strand_id
1 'polypeptide(L)'
;MGTPLHWIAFNLFIAVAIAMDLRIFHRRPHKIEIREAALASFGWIAVSVLFGFGVLYFYGEQLALEFFTGYLIEKALSVDNLFLFLVIFRAFAVDENLQHRLLEWGVVGALVMRGAMIALGAELIEHFSWVMYLLGAFLVYAGLRMLFFHKGDFHPEQSRIVRFAGRHLRISHEYHGERFFVRNAGRLFATPLFLVLLVVEITDVTLAVDSIPAVFGITRDPFIVYTSNVLAILGLRALYFLLAGVIDRLRFLDEGLAVVLVFIGGKMIGERWVHIPVTVSLGVVGGVLLIALVASLLIPAKKQR
;
A
#
# COMPACT_ATOMS: atom_id res chain seq x y z
N MET A 1 24.18 -2.22 6.15
CA MET A 1 23.21 -1.46 5.33
C MET A 1 22.68 -0.31 6.19
N GLY A 2 22.05 0.73 5.63
CA GLY A 2 21.40 1.78 6.44
C GLY A 2 22.29 2.87 7.06
N THR A 3 23.50 3.12 6.53
CA THR A 3 24.27 4.32 6.93
C THR A 3 23.55 5.61 6.52
N PRO A 4 23.84 6.77 7.14
CA PRO A 4 23.21 8.04 6.77
C PRO A 4 23.30 8.35 5.28
N LEU A 5 24.41 7.97 4.63
CA LEU A 5 24.60 8.13 3.19
C LEU A 5 23.59 7.30 2.37
N HIS A 6 23.32 6.05 2.77
CA HIS A 6 22.33 5.21 2.08
C HIS A 6 20.93 5.79 2.20
N TRP A 7 20.55 6.28 3.38
CA TRP A 7 19.28 6.96 3.60
C TRP A 7 19.15 8.21 2.74
N ILE A 8 20.17 9.06 2.71
CA ILE A 8 20.16 10.29 1.90
C ILE A 8 20.10 9.94 0.40
N ALA A 9 20.94 9.02 -0.06
CA ALA A 9 20.99 8.63 -1.47
C ALA A 9 19.65 8.01 -1.94
N PHE A 10 19.07 7.13 -1.12
CA PHE A 10 17.78 6.52 -1.44
C PHE A 10 16.65 7.54 -1.43
N ASN A 11 16.54 8.40 -0.40
CA ASN A 11 15.48 9.41 -0.37
C ASN A 11 15.63 10.45 -1.49
N LEU A 12 16.86 10.79 -1.89
CA LEU A 12 17.10 11.63 -3.06
C LEU A 12 16.63 10.93 -4.34
N PHE A 13 16.96 9.65 -4.51
CA PHE A 13 16.47 8.84 -5.62
C PHE A 13 14.93 8.82 -5.65
N ILE A 14 14.27 8.62 -4.50
CA ILE A 14 12.81 8.62 -4.39
C ILE A 14 12.22 9.99 -4.70
N ALA A 15 12.81 11.08 -4.20
CA ALA A 15 12.36 12.43 -4.52
C ALA A 15 12.44 12.71 -6.02
N VAL A 16 13.51 12.26 -6.68
CA VAL A 16 13.65 12.35 -8.15
C VAL A 16 12.64 11.45 -8.85
N ALA A 17 12.44 10.22 -8.39
CA ALA A 17 11.45 9.28 -8.93
C ALA A 17 10.02 9.84 -8.88
N ILE A 18 9.62 10.39 -7.72
CA ILE A 18 8.32 11.05 -7.55
C ILE A 18 8.24 12.29 -8.44
N ALA A 19 9.28 13.13 -8.48
CA ALA A 19 9.29 14.31 -9.34
C ALA A 19 9.17 13.95 -10.83
N MET A 20 9.78 12.84 -11.27
CA MET A 20 9.64 12.30 -12.62
C MET A 20 8.23 11.75 -12.86
N ASP A 21 7.68 10.96 -11.94
CA ASP A 21 6.31 10.43 -12.03
C ASP A 21 5.28 11.57 -12.14
N LEU A 22 5.46 12.64 -11.36
CA LEU A 22 4.66 13.84 -11.46
C LEU A 22 4.89 14.54 -12.81
N ARG A 23 6.12 14.86 -13.20
CA ARG A 23 6.39 15.67 -14.42
C ARG A 23 6.09 14.97 -15.74
N ILE A 24 6.33 13.66 -15.85
CA ILE A 24 6.18 12.91 -17.11
C ILE A 24 4.71 12.76 -17.48
N PHE A 25 3.84 12.54 -16.49
CA PHE A 25 2.42 12.27 -16.72
C PHE A 25 1.52 13.52 -16.67
N HIS A 26 2.00 14.65 -16.16
CA HIS A 26 1.27 15.93 -16.16
C HIS A 26 1.07 16.56 -17.55
N ARG A 27 1.66 15.99 -18.62
CA ARG A 27 1.69 16.71 -19.91
C ARG A 27 0.36 16.76 -20.66
N ARG A 28 -0.59 15.83 -20.43
CA ARG A 28 -1.97 15.93 -20.94
C ARG A 28 -2.94 15.14 -20.04
N PRO A 29 -4.09 15.70 -19.63
CA PRO A 29 -5.19 14.91 -19.09
C PRO A 29 -5.74 14.05 -20.23
N HIS A 30 -5.18 12.85 -20.38
CA HIS A 30 -5.65 11.80 -21.27
C HIS A 30 -6.03 10.61 -20.41
N LYS A 31 -7.10 9.92 -20.80
CA LYS A 31 -7.45 8.65 -20.17
C LYS A 31 -6.28 7.70 -20.38
N ILE A 32 -5.63 7.28 -19.28
CA ILE A 32 -4.50 6.36 -19.36
C ILE A 32 -5.03 5.05 -19.93
N GLU A 33 -4.57 4.67 -21.12
CA GLU A 33 -4.88 3.37 -21.69
C GLU A 33 -4.25 2.27 -20.83
N ILE A 34 -4.92 1.11 -20.75
CA ILE A 34 -4.44 -0.05 -19.98
C ILE A 34 -2.99 -0.42 -20.38
N ARG A 35 -2.62 -0.26 -21.65
CA ARG A 35 -1.25 -0.51 -22.14
C ARG A 35 -0.21 0.43 -21.54
N GLU A 36 -0.52 1.71 -21.44
CA GLU A 36 0.36 2.72 -20.86
C GLU A 36 0.50 2.48 -19.35
N ALA A 37 -0.62 2.23 -18.66
CA ALA A 37 -0.62 1.85 -17.24
C ALA A 37 0.19 0.57 -16.97
N ALA A 38 0.07 -0.44 -17.82
CA ALA A 38 0.83 -1.68 -17.71
C ALA A 38 2.34 -1.47 -17.92
N LEU A 39 2.74 -0.69 -18.93
CA LEU A 39 4.14 -0.39 -19.19
C LEU A 39 4.76 0.42 -18.05
N ALA A 40 4.05 1.43 -17.54
CA ALA A 40 4.49 2.23 -16.40
C ALA A 40 4.62 1.36 -15.14
N SER A 41 3.63 0.51 -14.86
CA SER A 41 3.67 -0.43 -13.73
C SER A 41 4.85 -1.40 -13.83
N PHE A 42 5.10 -1.96 -15.03
CA PHE A 42 6.25 -2.82 -15.27
C PHE A 42 7.59 -2.09 -15.08
N GLY A 43 7.68 -0.84 -15.55
CA GLY A 43 8.85 0.01 -15.33
C GLY A 43 9.18 0.19 -13.84
N TRP A 44 8.16 0.48 -13.02
CA TRP A 44 8.33 0.60 -11.56
C TRP A 44 8.72 -0.72 -10.90
N ILE A 45 8.13 -1.84 -11.32
CA ILE A 45 8.51 -3.17 -10.84
C ILE A 45 9.97 -3.48 -11.20
N ALA A 46 10.40 -3.17 -12.43
CA ALA A 46 11.77 -3.38 -12.88
C ALA A 46 12.78 -2.57 -12.07
N VAL A 47 12.45 -1.33 -11.72
CA VAL A 47 13.26 -0.50 -10.80
C VAL A 47 13.42 -1.17 -9.44
N SER A 48 12.33 -1.67 -8.87
CA SER A 48 12.34 -2.37 -7.57
C SER A 48 13.16 -3.67 -7.63
N VAL A 49 13.04 -4.42 -8.72
CA VAL A 49 13.83 -5.65 -8.95
C VAL A 49 15.32 -5.33 -9.12
N LEU A 50 15.65 -4.27 -9.87
CA LEU A 50 17.04 -3.82 -10.03
C LEU A 50 17.64 -3.38 -8.70
N PHE A 51 16.86 -2.67 -7.87
CA PHE A 51 17.28 -2.34 -6.50
C PHE A 51 17.55 -3.60 -5.69
N GLY A 52 16.65 -4.58 -5.70
CA GLY A 52 16.83 -5.87 -5.01
C GLY A 52 18.07 -6.65 -5.46
N PHE A 53 18.37 -6.66 -6.77
CA PHE A 53 19.62 -7.23 -7.27
C PHE A 53 20.86 -6.41 -6.86
N GLY A 54 20.73 -5.09 -6.74
CA GLY A 54 21.74 -4.25 -6.11
C GLY A 54 21.99 -4.65 -4.67
N VAL A 55 20.93 -4.89 -3.89
CA VAL A 55 21.05 -5.41 -2.51
C VAL A 55 21.77 -6.75 -2.50
N LEU A 56 21.41 -7.68 -3.41
CA LEU A 56 22.07 -8.97 -3.54
C LEU A 56 23.59 -8.84 -3.78
N TYR A 57 23.97 -7.96 -4.71
CA TYR A 57 25.37 -7.77 -5.09
C TYR A 57 26.20 -7.10 -3.99
N PHE A 58 25.67 -6.06 -3.32
CA PHE A 58 26.44 -5.27 -2.35
C PHE A 58 26.31 -5.76 -0.89
N TYR A 59 25.21 -6.41 -0.54
CA TYR A 59 24.86 -6.75 0.85
C TYR A 59 24.58 -8.24 1.07
N GLY A 60 24.53 -9.04 -0.01
CA GLY A 60 24.39 -10.49 0.05
C GLY A 60 22.95 -11.00 -0.03
N GLU A 61 22.83 -12.33 -0.07
CA GLU A 61 21.59 -13.04 -0.36
C GLU A 61 20.51 -12.83 0.70
N GLN A 62 20.87 -12.85 1.99
CA GLN A 62 19.92 -12.74 3.09
C GLN A 62 19.10 -11.44 3.02
N LEU A 63 19.78 -10.29 2.91
CA LEU A 63 19.13 -8.98 2.84
C LEU A 63 18.33 -8.79 1.54
N ALA A 64 18.79 -9.39 0.43
CA ALA A 64 18.04 -9.37 -0.82
C ALA A 64 16.75 -10.19 -0.72
N LEU A 65 16.78 -11.38 -0.12
CA LEU A 65 15.60 -12.19 0.12
C LEU A 65 14.61 -11.49 1.06
N GLU A 66 15.11 -10.83 2.11
CA GLU A 66 14.29 -10.02 3.00
C GLU A 66 13.62 -8.85 2.26
N PHE A 67 14.38 -8.15 1.41
CA PHE A 67 13.86 -7.10 0.54
C PHE A 67 12.77 -7.62 -0.41
N PHE A 68 13.03 -8.70 -1.14
CA PHE A 68 12.06 -9.26 -2.09
C PHE A 68 10.80 -9.79 -1.39
N THR A 69 10.96 -10.43 -0.23
CA THR A 69 9.81 -10.92 0.55
C THR A 69 8.98 -9.74 1.04
N GLY A 70 9.61 -8.74 1.66
CA GLY A 70 8.92 -7.51 2.11
C GLY A 70 8.26 -6.75 0.97
N TYR A 71 8.95 -6.62 -0.16
CA TYR A 71 8.43 -5.99 -1.37
C TYR A 71 7.19 -6.72 -1.92
N LEU A 72 7.22 -8.05 -1.99
CA LEU A 72 6.06 -8.83 -2.46
C LEU A 72 4.86 -8.71 -1.54
N ILE A 73 5.08 -8.78 -0.22
CA ILE A 73 4.02 -8.60 0.79
C ILE A 73 3.40 -7.22 0.62
N GLU A 74 4.22 -6.16 0.60
CA GLU A 74 3.72 -4.80 0.49
C GLU A 74 3.08 -4.55 -0.87
N LYS A 75 3.60 -5.11 -1.97
CA LYS A 75 3.01 -4.96 -3.30
C LYS A 75 1.63 -5.62 -3.36
N ALA A 76 1.46 -6.80 -2.75
CA ALA A 76 0.18 -7.47 -2.67
C ALA A 76 -0.83 -6.71 -1.80
N LEU A 77 -0.41 -6.23 -0.62
CA LEU A 77 -1.22 -5.38 0.26
C LEU A 77 -1.61 -4.07 -0.41
N SER A 78 -0.69 -3.45 -1.14
CA SER A 78 -0.97 -2.24 -1.92
C SER A 78 -2.06 -2.47 -2.96
N VAL A 79 -2.13 -3.65 -3.59
CA VAL A 79 -3.21 -3.98 -4.52
C VAL A 79 -4.55 -4.06 -3.78
N ASP A 80 -4.61 -4.68 -2.59
CA ASP A 80 -5.81 -4.66 -1.73
C ASP A 80 -6.24 -3.22 -1.39
N ASN A 81 -5.28 -2.38 -0.98
CA ASN A 81 -5.51 -0.97 -0.66
C ASN A 81 -6.12 -0.21 -1.85
N LEU A 82 -5.70 -0.51 -3.07
CA LEU A 82 -6.23 0.11 -4.28
C LEU A 82 -7.71 -0.25 -4.53
N PHE A 83 -8.19 -1.44 -4.15
CA PHE A 83 -9.63 -1.73 -4.20
C PHE A 83 -10.40 -0.80 -3.28
N LEU A 84 -9.87 -0.57 -2.07
CA LEU A 84 -10.51 0.33 -1.12
C LEU A 84 -10.53 1.76 -1.63
N PHE A 85 -9.47 2.20 -2.32
CA PHE A 85 -9.44 3.51 -2.98
C PHE A 85 -10.49 3.60 -4.09
N LEU A 86 -10.66 2.54 -4.90
CA LEU A 86 -11.72 2.47 -5.91
C LEU A 86 -13.12 2.58 -5.30
N VAL A 87 -13.38 1.89 -4.18
CA VAL A 87 -14.64 1.97 -3.45
C VAL A 87 -14.86 3.37 -2.90
N ILE A 88 -13.84 3.99 -2.30
CA ILE A 88 -13.90 5.37 -1.80
C ILE A 88 -14.22 6.34 -2.96
N PHE A 89 -13.48 6.30 -4.07
CA PHE A 89 -13.70 7.23 -5.17
C PHE A 89 -15.08 7.06 -5.81
N ARG A 90 -15.59 5.82 -5.93
CA ARG A 90 -16.95 5.55 -6.39
C ARG A 90 -18.00 6.09 -5.41
N ALA A 91 -17.83 5.86 -4.11
CA ALA A 91 -18.76 6.31 -3.08
C ALA A 91 -18.88 7.85 -3.01
N PHE A 92 -17.77 8.57 -3.22
CA PHE A 92 -17.75 10.03 -3.28
C PHE A 92 -18.00 10.62 -4.68
N ALA A 93 -18.31 9.77 -5.68
CA ALA A 93 -18.51 10.15 -7.07
C ALA A 93 -17.38 11.03 -7.63
N VAL A 94 -16.13 10.65 -7.36
CA VAL A 94 -14.94 11.38 -7.80
C VAL A 94 -14.70 11.17 -9.28
N ASP A 95 -14.72 12.27 -10.02
CA ASP A 95 -14.45 12.28 -11.46
C ASP A 95 -13.04 11.74 -11.78
N GLU A 96 -12.89 11.02 -12.89
CA GLU A 96 -11.65 10.30 -13.25
C GLU A 96 -10.43 11.26 -13.29
N ASN A 97 -10.64 12.48 -13.79
CA ASN A 97 -9.61 13.52 -13.88
C ASN A 97 -9.07 13.95 -12.50
N LEU A 98 -9.89 13.86 -11.45
CA LEU A 98 -9.52 14.24 -10.09
C LEU A 98 -8.85 13.10 -9.32
N GLN A 99 -9.07 11.84 -9.72
CA GLN A 99 -8.46 10.67 -9.10
C GLN A 99 -6.94 10.70 -9.22
N HIS A 100 -6.41 11.16 -10.37
CA HIS A 100 -4.96 11.32 -10.56
C HIS A 100 -4.33 12.17 -9.44
N ARG A 101 -4.92 13.33 -9.17
CA ARG A 101 -4.42 14.24 -8.14
C ARG A 101 -4.55 13.67 -6.73
N LEU A 102 -5.63 12.94 -6.45
CA LEU A 102 -5.79 12.25 -5.16
C LEU A 102 -4.72 11.18 -4.96
N LEU A 103 -4.40 10.40 -6.00
CA LEU A 103 -3.38 9.36 -5.93
C LEU A 103 -1.97 9.95 -5.78
N GLU A 104 -1.69 11.09 -6.43
CA GLU A 104 -0.39 11.77 -6.30
C GLU A 104 -0.13 12.26 -4.87
N TRP A 105 -1.10 12.96 -4.28
CA TRP A 105 -1.00 13.38 -2.88
C TRP A 105 -1.09 12.19 -1.93
N GLY A 106 -1.90 11.18 -2.27
CA GLY A 106 -2.04 9.90 -1.58
C GLY A 106 -0.71 9.17 -1.39
N VAL A 107 0.09 9.07 -2.46
CA VAL A 107 1.41 8.41 -2.41
C VAL A 107 2.39 9.18 -1.53
N VAL A 108 2.39 10.52 -1.61
CA VAL A 108 3.26 11.37 -0.80
C VAL A 108 2.89 11.26 0.69
N GLY A 109 1.60 11.34 1.01
CA GLY A 109 1.11 11.20 2.38
C GLY A 109 1.38 9.81 2.95
N ALA A 110 1.06 8.76 2.20
CA ALA A 110 1.38 7.38 2.55
C ALA A 110 2.87 7.18 2.85
N LEU A 111 3.76 7.71 2.00
CA LEU A 111 5.21 7.63 2.20
C LEU A 111 5.66 8.26 3.53
N VAL A 112 5.14 9.45 3.84
CA VAL A 112 5.45 10.16 5.08
C VAL A 112 4.92 9.39 6.30
N MET A 113 3.66 8.97 6.26
CA MET A 113 3.01 8.26 7.35
C MET A 113 3.66 6.90 7.62
N ARG A 114 3.96 6.14 6.56
CA ARG A 114 4.66 4.85 6.66
C ARG A 114 6.09 5.03 7.15
N GLY A 115 6.80 6.04 6.66
CA GLY A 115 8.13 6.39 7.18
C GLY A 115 8.10 6.65 8.69
N ALA A 116 7.11 7.40 9.17
CA ALA A 116 6.92 7.64 10.60
C ALA A 116 6.57 6.36 11.37
N MET A 117 5.64 5.54 10.87
CA MET A 117 5.26 4.29 11.51
C MET A 117 6.40 3.26 11.55
N ILE A 118 7.21 3.17 10.49
CA ILE A 118 8.40 2.30 10.44
C ILE A 118 9.45 2.79 11.44
N ALA A 119 9.70 4.10 11.51
CA ALA A 119 10.64 4.65 12.49
C ALA A 119 10.19 4.36 13.94
N LEU A 120 8.91 4.60 14.24
CA LEU A 120 8.33 4.30 15.56
C LEU A 120 8.33 2.80 15.86
N GLY A 121 8.01 1.97 14.87
CA GLY A 121 7.98 0.51 15.00
C GLY A 121 9.36 -0.09 15.21
N ALA A 122 10.37 0.41 14.50
CA ALA A 122 11.76 -0.02 14.65
C ALA A 122 12.26 0.23 16.07
N GLU A 123 12.05 1.45 16.59
CA GLU A 123 12.40 1.81 17.97
C GLU A 123 11.66 0.91 18.98
N LEU A 124 10.35 0.70 18.78
CA LEU A 124 9.54 -0.12 19.67
C LEU A 124 10.03 -1.58 19.73
N ILE A 125 10.40 -2.17 18.58
CA ILE A 125 10.87 -3.55 18.49
C ILE A 125 12.28 -3.69 19.08
N GLU A 126 13.14 -2.68 18.94
CA GLU A 126 14.49 -2.67 19.51
C GLU A 126 14.46 -2.72 21.03
N HIS A 127 13.55 -1.97 21.66
CA HIS A 127 13.43 -1.94 23.13
C HIS A 127 12.57 -3.06 23.71
N PHE A 128 11.58 -3.56 22.95
CA PHE A 128 10.58 -4.48 23.47
C PHE A 128 10.42 -5.72 22.58
N SER A 129 11.24 -6.74 22.85
CA SER A 129 11.17 -8.01 22.11
C SER A 129 9.80 -8.71 22.17
N TRP A 130 9.02 -8.48 23.23
CA TRP A 130 7.68 -9.08 23.36
C TRP A 130 6.65 -8.50 22.36
N VAL A 131 6.93 -7.32 21.80
CA VAL A 131 6.05 -6.66 20.83
C VAL A 131 5.87 -7.51 19.58
N MET A 132 6.89 -8.29 19.19
CA MET A 132 6.77 -9.23 18.06
C MET A 132 5.68 -10.28 18.26
N TYR A 133 5.44 -10.76 19.49
CA TYR A 133 4.34 -11.68 19.77
C TYR A 133 2.97 -10.99 19.65
N LEU A 134 2.87 -9.74 20.11
CA LEU A 134 1.65 -8.95 19.99
C LEU A 134 1.32 -8.67 18.52
N LEU A 135 2.34 -8.23 17.76
CA LEU A 135 2.24 -8.01 16.32
C LEU A 135 1.88 -9.30 15.59
N GLY A 136 2.52 -10.42 15.92
CA GLY A 136 2.20 -11.72 15.34
C GLY A 136 0.76 -12.16 15.62
N ALA A 137 0.28 -12.01 16.86
CA ALA A 137 -1.10 -12.30 17.23
C ALA A 137 -2.09 -11.39 16.49
N PHE A 138 -1.74 -10.12 16.32
CA PHE A 138 -2.51 -9.16 15.55
C PHE A 138 -2.61 -9.55 14.07
N LEU A 139 -1.52 -9.98 13.43
CA LEU A 139 -1.53 -10.43 12.03
C LEU A 139 -2.35 -11.70 11.83
N VAL A 140 -2.25 -12.67 12.75
CA VAL A 140 -3.10 -13.87 12.71
C VAL A 140 -4.56 -13.46 12.83
N TYR A 141 -4.89 -12.57 13.76
CA TYR A 141 -6.24 -12.05 13.89
C TYR A 141 -6.72 -11.33 12.62
N ALA A 142 -5.90 -10.45 12.03
CA ALA A 142 -6.23 -9.72 10.81
C ALA A 142 -6.50 -10.67 9.64
N GLY A 143 -5.61 -11.65 9.42
CA GLY A 143 -5.77 -12.66 8.37
C GLY A 143 -7.01 -13.55 8.59
N LEU A 144 -7.24 -14.05 9.81
CA LEU A 144 -8.45 -14.82 10.09
C LEU A 144 -9.72 -13.98 9.91
N ARG A 145 -9.70 -12.71 10.33
CA ARG A 145 -10.81 -11.80 10.13
C ARG A 145 -11.09 -11.61 8.64
N MET A 146 -10.05 -11.46 7.81
CA MET A 146 -10.17 -11.31 6.37
C MET A 146 -10.77 -12.55 5.69
N LEU A 147 -10.46 -13.77 6.17
CA LEU A 147 -11.06 -15.02 5.64
C LEU A 147 -12.53 -15.21 6.03
N PHE A 148 -12.88 -14.90 7.28
CA PHE A 148 -14.21 -15.22 7.82
C PHE A 148 -15.22 -14.07 7.68
N PHE A 149 -14.75 -12.83 7.60
CA PHE A 149 -15.60 -11.66 7.43
C PHE A 149 -15.40 -11.10 6.03
N HIS A 150 -16.40 -11.31 5.18
CA HIS A 150 -16.44 -10.62 3.90
C HIS A 150 -16.66 -9.12 4.14
N LYS A 151 -15.98 -8.28 3.36
CA LYS A 151 -16.24 -6.84 3.29
C LYS A 151 -17.70 -6.65 2.84
N GLY A 152 -18.65 -6.65 3.79
CA GLY A 152 -20.03 -6.23 3.54
C GLY A 152 -20.08 -4.77 3.08
N ASP A 153 -21.23 -4.27 2.65
CA ASP A 153 -21.41 -2.93 2.06
C ASP A 153 -20.66 -1.84 2.84
N PHE A 154 -19.44 -1.54 2.40
CA PHE A 154 -18.57 -0.56 3.02
C PHE A 154 -18.96 0.80 2.47
N HIS A 155 -19.59 1.60 3.33
CA HIS A 155 -20.04 2.96 3.03
C HIS A 155 -19.06 4.01 3.61
N PRO A 156 -17.92 4.30 2.95
CA PRO A 156 -16.92 5.24 3.46
C PRO A 156 -17.48 6.65 3.69
N GLU A 157 -18.47 7.06 2.91
CA GLU A 157 -19.19 8.33 3.02
C GLU A 157 -19.94 8.49 4.34
N GLN A 158 -20.30 7.39 5.01
CA GLN A 158 -20.99 7.38 6.32
C GLN A 158 -20.03 7.11 7.50
N SER A 159 -18.74 6.95 7.19
CA SER A 159 -17.73 6.59 8.16
C SER A 159 -17.59 7.61 9.30
N ARG A 160 -17.02 7.17 10.41
CA ARG A 160 -16.68 8.06 11.53
C ARG A 160 -15.70 9.16 11.11
N ILE A 161 -14.83 8.86 10.14
CA ILE A 161 -13.85 9.79 9.58
C ILE A 161 -14.57 10.98 8.93
N VAL A 162 -15.55 10.71 8.07
CA VAL A 162 -16.32 11.76 7.39
C VAL A 162 -17.12 12.60 8.38
N ARG A 163 -17.77 11.96 9.36
CA ARG A 163 -18.50 12.67 10.42
C ARG A 163 -17.59 13.54 11.28
N PHE A 164 -16.39 13.05 11.60
CA PHE A 164 -15.41 13.81 12.36
C PHE A 164 -14.89 15.01 11.56
N ALA A 165 -14.52 14.78 10.29
CA ALA A 165 -14.07 15.83 9.39
C ALA A 165 -15.16 16.88 9.16
N GLY A 166 -16.41 16.49 8.93
CA GLY A 166 -17.54 17.42 8.76
C GLY A 166 -17.91 18.22 10.01
N ARG A 167 -17.53 17.74 11.21
CA ARG A 167 -17.69 18.52 12.46
C ARG A 167 -16.58 19.55 12.67
N HIS A 168 -15.36 19.26 12.22
CA HIS A 168 -14.19 20.11 12.47
C HIS A 168 -13.83 21.01 11.29
N LEU A 169 -14.19 20.62 10.08
CA LEU A 169 -13.89 21.33 8.84
C LEU A 169 -15.17 21.93 8.25
N ARG A 170 -15.03 23.13 7.69
CA ARG A 170 -16.08 23.75 6.88
C ARG A 170 -15.97 23.19 5.47
N ILE A 171 -16.92 22.37 5.05
CA ILE A 171 -16.88 21.67 3.77
C ILE A 171 -17.76 22.41 2.74
N SER A 172 -17.27 22.64 1.53
CA SER A 172 -18.09 23.16 0.43
C SER A 172 -18.99 22.06 -0.15
N HIS A 173 -20.15 22.42 -0.71
CA HIS A 173 -21.08 21.45 -1.30
C HIS A 173 -20.63 20.93 -2.68
N GLU A 174 -19.81 21.69 -3.39
CA GLU A 174 -19.41 21.39 -4.78
C GLU A 174 -17.91 21.11 -4.90
N TYR A 175 -17.56 20.28 -5.89
CA TYR A 175 -16.19 20.10 -6.35
C TYR A 175 -15.70 21.36 -7.07
N HIS A 176 -14.58 21.92 -6.63
CA HIS A 176 -13.99 23.12 -7.23
C HIS A 176 -12.77 22.78 -8.09
N GLY A 177 -12.98 21.84 -9.03
CA GLY A 177 -11.92 21.23 -9.81
C GLY A 177 -10.89 20.57 -8.90
N GLU A 178 -9.62 20.83 -9.18
CA GLU A 178 -8.53 20.22 -8.42
C GLU A 178 -8.21 20.89 -7.07
N ARG A 179 -8.87 21.99 -6.70
CA ARG A 179 -8.53 22.71 -5.47
C ARG A 179 -9.00 21.95 -4.23
N PHE A 180 -8.09 21.76 -3.27
CA PHE A 180 -8.40 21.18 -1.95
C PHE A 180 -9.09 22.18 -1.01
N PHE A 181 -8.82 23.47 -1.19
CA PHE A 181 -9.40 24.53 -0.38
C PHE A 181 -9.89 25.66 -1.27
N VAL A 182 -11.00 26.27 -0.87
CA VAL A 182 -11.56 27.47 -1.51
C VAL A 182 -11.88 28.52 -0.48
N ARG A 183 -11.74 29.79 -0.85
CA ARG A 183 -12.20 30.90 -0.01
C ARG A 183 -13.56 31.35 -0.50
N ASN A 184 -14.55 31.33 0.38
CA ASN A 184 -15.87 31.89 0.12
C ASN A 184 -16.22 32.89 1.25
N ALA A 185 -16.63 34.10 0.87
CA ALA A 185 -16.93 35.20 1.80
C ALA A 185 -15.85 35.42 2.90
N GLY A 186 -14.57 35.42 2.50
CA GLY A 186 -13.43 35.63 3.41
C GLY A 186 -13.07 34.46 4.33
N ARG A 187 -13.80 33.34 4.26
CA ARG A 187 -13.57 32.13 5.07
C ARG A 187 -13.02 31.00 4.20
N LEU A 188 -12.09 30.21 4.75
CA LEU A 188 -11.54 29.03 4.09
C LEU A 188 -12.49 27.84 4.28
N PHE A 189 -12.79 27.14 3.19
CA PHE A 189 -13.57 25.91 3.14
C PHE A 189 -12.70 24.81 2.53
N ALA A 190 -12.75 23.62 3.13
CA ALA A 190 -12.26 22.40 2.53
C ALA A 190 -13.22 21.95 1.44
N THR A 191 -12.71 21.49 0.31
CA THR A 191 -13.54 20.94 -0.76
C THR A 191 -13.82 19.45 -0.52
N PRO A 192 -14.83 18.86 -1.19
CA PRO A 192 -15.04 17.42 -1.16
C PRO A 192 -13.78 16.64 -1.57
N LEU A 193 -12.96 17.18 -2.48
CA LEU A 193 -11.69 16.56 -2.88
C LEU A 193 -10.71 16.42 -1.70
N PHE A 194 -10.62 17.42 -0.81
CA PHE A 194 -9.77 17.32 0.38
C PHE A 194 -10.31 16.29 1.38
N LEU A 195 -11.63 16.22 1.53
CA LEU A 195 -12.26 15.20 2.37
C LEU A 195 -11.93 13.80 1.87
N VAL A 196 -12.01 13.56 0.56
CA VAL A 196 -11.65 12.27 -0.04
C VAL A 196 -10.18 11.95 0.19
N LEU A 197 -9.28 12.92 -0.02
CA LEU A 197 -7.85 12.74 0.27
C LEU A 197 -7.64 12.32 1.73
N LEU A 198 -8.28 13.01 2.68
CA LEU A 198 -8.19 12.69 4.09
C LEU A 198 -8.68 11.27 4.41
N VAL A 199 -9.79 10.84 3.79
CA VAL A 199 -10.30 9.47 3.96
C VAL A 199 -9.30 8.45 3.43
N VAL A 200 -8.73 8.68 2.23
CA VAL A 200 -7.69 7.82 1.64
C VAL A 200 -6.46 7.71 2.54
N GLU A 201 -5.95 8.83 3.04
CA GLU A 201 -4.77 8.85 3.93
C GLU A 201 -5.01 8.09 5.23
N ILE A 202 -6.15 8.31 5.90
CA ILE A 202 -6.49 7.61 7.14
C ILE A 202 -6.70 6.12 6.87
N THR A 203 -7.29 5.79 5.73
CA THR A 203 -7.44 4.42 5.28
C THR A 203 -6.09 3.76 5.03
N ASP A 204 -5.14 4.40 4.33
CA ASP A 204 -3.78 3.85 4.14
C ASP A 204 -3.06 3.64 5.47
N VAL A 205 -3.15 4.59 6.41
CA VAL A 205 -2.61 4.42 7.76
C VAL A 205 -3.21 3.20 8.45
N THR A 206 -4.52 2.99 8.33
CA THR A 206 -5.19 1.83 8.91
C THR A 206 -4.69 0.52 8.30
N LEU A 207 -4.42 0.50 6.99
CA LEU A 207 -3.88 -0.67 6.29
C LEU A 207 -2.40 -0.90 6.60
N ALA A 208 -1.64 0.17 6.81
CA ALA A 208 -0.25 0.10 7.22
C ALA A 208 -0.07 -0.51 8.62
N VAL A 209 -1.11 -0.47 9.48
CA VAL A 209 -1.12 -1.17 10.77
C VAL A 209 -1.00 -2.69 10.58
N ASP A 210 -1.52 -3.24 9.47
CA ASP A 210 -1.40 -4.67 9.16
C ASP A 210 -0.10 -4.95 8.38
N SER A 211 0.27 -4.07 7.44
CA SER A 211 1.39 -4.35 6.55
C SER A 211 2.77 -4.15 7.18
N ILE A 212 2.96 -3.12 8.01
CA ILE A 212 4.26 -2.81 8.62
C ILE A 212 4.72 -3.93 9.57
N PRO A 213 3.88 -4.42 10.50
CA PRO A 213 4.23 -5.57 11.33
C PRO A 213 4.58 -6.82 10.52
N ALA A 214 3.89 -7.06 9.40
CA ALA A 214 4.17 -8.20 8.54
C ALA A 214 5.59 -8.12 7.95
N VAL A 215 6.02 -6.94 7.50
CA VAL A 215 7.40 -6.75 7.00
C VAL A 215 8.42 -6.86 8.14
N PHE A 216 8.12 -6.35 9.33
CA PHE A 216 8.98 -6.58 10.52
C PHE A 216 9.08 -8.05 10.93
N GLY A 217 8.07 -8.87 10.63
CA GLY A 217 8.12 -10.34 10.77
C GLY A 217 9.05 -11.05 9.77
N ILE A 218 9.51 -10.33 8.75
CA ILE A 218 10.49 -10.82 7.78
C ILE A 218 11.89 -10.34 8.12
N THR A 219 12.05 -9.04 8.38
CA THR A 219 13.34 -8.40 8.65
C THR A 219 13.23 -7.39 9.78
N ARG A 220 14.30 -7.29 10.57
CA ARG A 220 14.45 -6.25 11.60
C ARG A 220 15.31 -5.09 11.12
N ASP A 221 15.82 -5.12 9.87
CA ASP A 221 16.59 -4.02 9.28
C ASP A 221 15.62 -2.90 8.84
N PRO A 222 15.58 -1.73 9.52
CA PRO A 222 14.62 -0.68 9.21
C PRO A 222 14.82 -0.09 7.82
N PHE A 223 16.03 -0.15 7.26
CA PHE A 223 16.30 0.31 5.91
C PHE A 223 15.71 -0.65 4.87
N ILE A 224 15.78 -1.97 5.08
CA ILE A 224 15.09 -2.95 4.22
C ILE A 224 13.58 -2.79 4.33
N VAL A 225 13.04 -2.66 5.55
CA VAL A 225 11.61 -2.41 5.79
C VAL A 225 11.17 -1.16 5.02
N TYR A 226 11.87 -0.03 5.20
CA TYR A 226 11.54 1.21 4.50
C TYR A 226 11.67 1.09 2.98
N THR A 227 12.82 0.68 2.47
CA THR A 227 13.09 0.66 1.02
C THR A 227 12.14 -0.27 0.26
N SER A 228 11.84 -1.46 0.79
CA SER A 228 10.86 -2.38 0.20
C SER A 228 9.46 -1.78 0.18
N ASN A 229 9.07 -1.06 1.23
CA ASN A 229 7.77 -0.41 1.33
C ASN A 229 7.60 0.74 0.32
N VAL A 230 8.59 1.64 0.28
CA VAL A 230 8.59 2.77 -0.64
C VAL A 230 8.58 2.30 -2.08
N LEU A 231 9.43 1.33 -2.45
CA LEU A 231 9.49 0.79 -3.80
C LEU A 231 8.22 0.01 -4.20
N ALA A 232 7.50 -0.59 -3.25
CA ALA A 232 6.21 -1.23 -3.51
C ALA A 232 5.11 -0.22 -3.86
N ILE A 233 5.09 0.94 -3.18
CA ILE A 233 4.11 2.02 -3.39
C ILE A 233 4.46 2.87 -4.62
N LEU A 234 5.73 2.93 -5.03
CA LEU A 234 6.09 3.53 -6.31
C LEU A 234 5.34 2.85 -7.47
N GLY A 235 4.78 3.68 -8.36
CA GLY A 235 3.92 3.22 -9.45
C GLY A 235 2.49 2.87 -9.03
N LEU A 236 2.06 3.17 -7.79
CA LEU A 236 0.68 2.96 -7.33
C LEU A 236 -0.35 3.60 -8.26
N ARG A 237 -0.09 4.80 -8.78
CA ARG A 237 -0.98 5.46 -9.74
C ARG A 237 -1.17 4.62 -11.02
N ALA A 238 -0.09 4.14 -11.62
CA ALA A 238 -0.16 3.28 -12.81
C ALA A 238 -0.88 1.95 -12.50
N LEU A 239 -0.59 1.36 -11.34
CA LEU A 239 -1.21 0.14 -10.88
C LEU A 239 -2.71 0.33 -10.62
N TYR A 240 -3.15 1.47 -10.10
CA TYR A 240 -4.55 1.82 -9.89
C TYR A 240 -5.33 1.78 -11.21
N PHE A 241 -4.84 2.44 -12.26
CA PHE A 241 -5.53 2.46 -13.55
C PHE A 241 -5.52 1.09 -14.25
N LEU A 242 -4.46 0.32 -14.06
CA LEU A 242 -4.42 -1.08 -14.51
C LEU A 242 -5.46 -1.92 -13.76
N LEU A 243 -5.53 -1.78 -12.44
CA LEU A 243 -6.42 -2.54 -11.56
C LEU A 243 -7.89 -2.18 -11.80
N ALA A 244 -8.21 -0.90 -12.00
CA ALA A 244 -9.57 -0.43 -12.23
C ALA A 244 -10.24 -1.15 -13.41
N GLY A 245 -9.46 -1.58 -14.41
CA GLY A 245 -9.95 -2.33 -15.58
C GLY A 245 -10.05 -3.86 -15.39
N VAL A 246 -9.45 -4.42 -14.33
CA VAL A 246 -9.42 -5.88 -14.07
C VAL A 246 -9.90 -6.25 -12.67
N ILE A 247 -10.45 -5.28 -11.92
CA ILE A 247 -10.87 -5.40 -10.53
C ILE A 247 -11.80 -6.61 -10.31
N ASP A 248 -12.76 -6.80 -11.21
CA ASP A 248 -13.76 -7.88 -11.11
C ASP A 248 -13.17 -9.29 -11.34
N ARG A 249 -11.92 -9.37 -11.81
CA ARG A 249 -11.21 -10.64 -12.04
C ARG A 249 -10.39 -11.08 -10.84
N LEU A 250 -9.99 -10.17 -9.94
CA LEU A 250 -9.08 -10.46 -8.83
C LEU A 250 -9.81 -10.89 -7.55
N ARG A 251 -10.65 -11.92 -7.67
CA ARG A 251 -11.49 -12.39 -6.56
C ARG A 251 -10.70 -12.97 -5.38
N PHE A 252 -9.69 -13.79 -5.66
CA PHE A 252 -9.03 -14.61 -4.64
C PHE A 252 -7.86 -13.91 -3.94
N LEU A 253 -7.66 -12.62 -4.23
CA LEU A 253 -6.52 -11.87 -3.69
C LEU A 253 -6.64 -11.67 -2.17
N ASP A 254 -7.86 -11.43 -1.69
CA ASP A 254 -8.15 -11.24 -0.27
C ASP A 254 -7.83 -12.52 0.52
N GLU A 255 -8.22 -13.69 0.01
CA GLU A 255 -7.92 -14.99 0.62
C GLU A 255 -6.42 -15.30 0.59
N GLY A 256 -5.75 -15.00 -0.53
CA GLY A 256 -4.30 -15.18 -0.64
C GLY A 256 -3.55 -14.31 0.37
N LEU A 257 -3.93 -13.04 0.48
CA LEU A 257 -3.33 -12.11 1.44
C LEU A 257 -3.59 -12.56 2.88
N ALA A 258 -4.81 -13.00 3.18
CA ALA A 258 -5.16 -13.48 4.50
C ALA A 258 -4.31 -14.68 4.93
N VAL A 259 -4.06 -15.64 4.02
CA VAL A 259 -3.15 -16.78 4.27
C VAL A 259 -1.73 -16.29 4.53
N VAL A 260 -1.25 -15.31 3.77
CA VAL A 260 0.07 -14.68 3.98
C VAL A 260 0.16 -14.05 5.38
N LEU A 261 -0.84 -13.28 5.80
CA LEU A 261 -0.87 -12.64 7.13
C LEU A 261 -0.88 -13.67 8.26
N VAL A 262 -1.70 -14.72 8.16
CA VAL A 262 -1.73 -15.81 9.15
C VAL A 262 -0.38 -16.53 9.21
N PHE A 263 0.24 -16.79 8.06
CA PHE A 263 1.56 -17.43 8.00
C PHE A 263 2.64 -16.58 8.67
N ILE A 264 2.73 -15.29 8.32
CA ILE A 264 3.73 -14.38 8.89
C ILE A 264 3.48 -14.18 10.39
N GLY A 265 2.23 -13.95 10.80
CA GLY A 265 1.88 -13.81 12.20
C GLY A 265 2.19 -15.08 13.01
N GLY A 266 1.90 -16.25 12.46
CA GLY A 266 2.27 -17.53 13.03
C GLY A 266 3.78 -17.70 13.16
N LYS A 267 4.56 -17.31 12.14
CA LYS A 267 6.03 -17.28 12.19
C LYS A 267 6.55 -16.35 13.30
N MET A 268 5.99 -15.16 13.44
CA MET A 268 6.39 -14.19 14.47
C MET A 268 6.13 -14.72 15.89
N ILE A 269 4.97 -15.33 16.11
CA ILE A 269 4.67 -15.99 17.40
C ILE A 269 5.60 -17.19 17.61
N GLY A 270 5.82 -17.96 16.55
CA GLY A 270 6.60 -19.19 16.52
C GLY A 270 8.12 -19.02 16.62
N GLU A 271 8.64 -17.79 16.58
CA GLU A 271 10.06 -17.47 16.38
C GLU A 271 10.98 -18.20 17.37
N ARG A 272 10.54 -18.37 18.63
CA ARG A 272 11.34 -19.04 19.67
C ARG A 272 11.45 -20.55 19.50
N TRP A 273 10.51 -21.18 18.79
CA TRP A 273 10.44 -22.63 18.64
C TRP A 273 10.84 -23.11 17.24
N VAL A 274 10.50 -22.34 16.19
CA VAL A 274 10.72 -22.72 14.80
C VAL A 274 11.33 -21.54 14.05
N HIS A 275 12.59 -21.67 13.66
CA HIS A 275 13.26 -20.70 12.79
C HIS A 275 12.93 -21.05 11.33
N ILE A 276 12.01 -20.30 10.74
CA ILE A 276 11.65 -20.44 9.32
C ILE A 276 12.61 -19.58 8.48
N PRO A 277 13.42 -20.18 7.58
CA PRO A 277 14.30 -19.43 6.70
C PRO A 277 13.54 -18.43 5.83
N VAL A 278 14.19 -17.32 5.48
CA VAL A 278 13.57 -16.29 4.63
C VAL A 278 13.28 -16.84 3.23
N THR A 279 14.09 -17.76 2.71
CA THR A 279 13.81 -18.48 1.44
C THR A 279 12.47 -19.22 1.46
N VAL A 280 12.16 -19.91 2.55
CA VAL A 280 10.87 -20.60 2.74
C VAL A 280 9.74 -19.57 2.84
N SER A 281 9.97 -18.47 3.58
CA SER A 281 8.99 -17.40 3.69
C SER A 281 8.66 -16.79 2.32
N LEU A 282 9.68 -16.49 1.52
CA LEU A 282 9.54 -15.98 0.16
C LEU A 282 8.78 -16.97 -0.73
N GLY A 283 9.11 -18.26 -0.66
CA GLY A 283 8.45 -19.32 -1.42
C GLY A 283 6.96 -19.47 -1.07
N VAL A 284 6.62 -19.45 0.22
CA VAL A 284 5.23 -19.51 0.69
C VAL A 284 4.45 -18.27 0.27
N VAL A 285 4.99 -17.06 0.54
CA VAL A 285 4.33 -15.80 0.17
C VAL A 285 4.13 -15.70 -1.34
N GLY A 286 5.20 -15.90 -2.12
CA GLY A 286 5.14 -15.85 -3.58
C GLY A 286 4.22 -16.92 -4.16
N GLY A 287 4.27 -18.15 -3.62
CA GLY A 287 3.42 -19.25 -4.06
C GLY A 287 1.94 -18.99 -3.80
N VAL A 288 1.58 -18.54 -2.59
CA VAL A 288 0.19 -18.23 -2.22
C VAL A 288 -0.35 -17.09 -3.09
N LEU A 289 0.41 -16.01 -3.25
CA LEU A 289 -0.01 -14.86 -4.08
C LEU A 289 -0.13 -15.24 -5.56
N LEU A 290 0.78 -16.07 -6.07
CA LEU A 290 0.71 -16.56 -7.45
C LEU A 290 -0.51 -17.46 -7.67
N ILE A 291 -0.79 -18.37 -6.73
CA ILE A 291 -1.98 -19.23 -6.78
C ILE A 291 -3.25 -18.37 -6.75
N ALA A 292 -3.33 -17.39 -5.85
CA ALA A 292 -4.45 -16.46 -5.76
C ALA A 292 -4.67 -15.68 -7.06
N LEU A 293 -3.59 -15.18 -7.67
CA LEU A 293 -3.62 -14.46 -8.94
C LEU A 293 -4.06 -15.37 -10.09
N VAL A 294 -3.46 -16.56 -10.23
CA VAL A 294 -3.79 -17.50 -11.31
C VAL A 294 -5.22 -18.03 -11.17
N ALA A 295 -5.65 -18.40 -9.95
CA ALA A 295 -7.02 -18.82 -9.70
C ALA A 295 -8.03 -17.72 -10.04
N SER A 296 -7.71 -16.47 -9.71
CA SER A 296 -8.50 -15.29 -10.06
C SER A 296 -8.66 -15.10 -11.57
N LEU A 297 -7.58 -15.32 -12.33
CA LEU A 297 -7.61 -15.20 -13.79
C LEU A 297 -8.32 -16.36 -14.49
N LEU A 298 -8.22 -17.58 -13.96
CA LEU A 298 -8.78 -18.79 -14.56
C LEU A 298 -10.26 -19.01 -14.21
N ILE A 299 -10.72 -18.53 -13.06
CA ILE A 299 -12.09 -18.73 -12.56
C ILE A 299 -12.83 -17.38 -12.64
N PRO A 300 -13.48 -17.06 -13.77
CA PRO A 300 -14.21 -15.80 -13.91
C PRO A 300 -15.36 -15.71 -12.89
N ALA A 301 -15.55 -14.51 -12.35
CA ALA A 301 -16.65 -14.23 -11.44
C ALA A 301 -17.99 -14.60 -12.08
N LYS A 302 -18.79 -15.42 -11.38
CA LYS A 302 -20.16 -15.72 -11.79
C LYS A 302 -20.91 -14.39 -11.88
N LYS A 303 -21.27 -13.98 -13.10
CA LYS A 303 -22.01 -12.74 -13.38
C LYS A 303 -23.24 -12.73 -12.47
N GLN A 304 -23.26 -11.88 -11.45
CA GLN A 304 -24.48 -11.62 -10.70
C GLN A 304 -25.45 -11.03 -11.72
N ARG A 305 -26.48 -11.82 -12.04
CA ARG A 305 -27.59 -11.43 -12.90
C ARG A 305 -28.50 -10.48 -12.15
#